data_AF-A0ABF7QJB2-F1
#
_entry.id   AF-A0ABF7QJB2-F1
#
_cell.length_a   1.000
_cell.length_b   1.000
_cell.length_c   1.000
_cell.angle_alpha   90.00
_cell.angle_beta   90.00
_cell.angle_gamma   90.00
#
_symmetry.space_group_name_H-M   'P 1'
#
loop_
_entity.id
_entity.type
_entity.pdbx_description
1 polymer ?
#
loop_
_entity_poly.entity_id
_entity_poly.type
_entity_poly.pdbx_seq_one_letter_code
_entity_poly.pdbx_strand_id
1 'polypeptide(L)'
;MFSLLDTLKMGAGIAAGLMLYHLYAVAIGYPSAAREARAGYIMMAEKTTAEAKAAEMERQRDAAAEATEEHRKRLKAAEASEQAARDTLETEIQSHELQLSEKNRACAVTAADRQWLLRH
;
A
#
# COMPACT_ATOMS: atom_id res chain seq x y z
N MET A 1 -81.32 -17.80 17.39
CA MET A 1 -80.53 -18.17 18.57
C MET A 1 -79.42 -19.08 18.10
N PHE A 2 -78.15 -18.69 18.24
CA PHE A 2 -77.03 -19.60 17.98
C PHE A 2 -77.02 -20.69 19.05
N SER A 3 -76.94 -21.95 18.64
CA SER A 3 -76.77 -23.06 19.58
C SER A 3 -75.35 -23.03 20.15
N LEU A 4 -75.19 -23.52 21.38
CA LEU A 4 -73.88 -23.72 22.01
C LEU A 4 -72.93 -24.57 21.13
N LEU A 5 -73.50 -25.46 20.32
CA LEU A 5 -72.73 -26.30 19.40
C LEU A 5 -72.15 -25.51 18.21
N ASP A 6 -72.84 -24.46 17.76
CA ASP A 6 -72.42 -23.64 16.60
C ASP A 6 -71.27 -22.72 16.98
N THR A 7 -71.31 -22.14 18.18
CA THR A 7 -70.19 -21.34 18.71
C THR A 7 -68.95 -22.20 18.93
N LEU A 8 -69.11 -23.44 19.38
CA LEU A 8 -68.00 -24.38 19.61
C LEU A 8 -67.32 -24.80 18.29
N LYS A 9 -68.10 -25.04 17.24
CA LYS A 9 -67.57 -25.33 15.89
C LYS A 9 -66.81 -24.15 15.29
N MET A 10 -67.36 -22.95 15.41
CA MET A 10 -66.69 -21.73 14.96
C MET A 10 -65.38 -21.49 15.73
N GLY A 11 -65.40 -21.66 17.05
CA GLY A 11 -64.21 -21.57 17.90
C GLY A 11 -63.13 -22.59 17.51
N ALA A 12 -63.53 -23.85 17.26
CA ALA A 12 -62.62 -24.89 16.82
C ALA A 12 -61.98 -24.59 15.45
N GLY A 13 -62.76 -24.04 14.50
CA GLY A 13 -62.25 -23.62 13.20
C GLY A 13 -61.23 -22.49 13.30
N ILE A 14 -61.51 -21.47 14.12
CA ILE A 14 -60.58 -20.36 14.37
C ILE A 14 -59.29 -20.87 15.04
N ALA A 15 -59.42 -21.73 16.06
CA ALA A 15 -58.27 -22.32 16.75
C ALA A 15 -57.40 -23.15 15.79
N ALA A 16 -58.00 -23.97 14.94
CA ALA A 16 -57.28 -24.75 13.93
C ALA A 16 -56.57 -23.85 12.90
N GLY A 17 -57.24 -22.80 12.43
CA GLY A 17 -56.64 -21.82 11.51
C GLY A 17 -55.43 -21.10 12.10
N LEU A 18 -55.56 -20.62 13.36
CA LEU A 18 -54.45 -19.99 14.07
C LEU A 18 -53.29 -20.96 14.32
N MET A 19 -53.59 -22.22 14.64
CA MET A 19 -52.59 -23.27 14.86
C MET A 19 -51.82 -23.59 13.58
N LEU A 20 -52.50 -23.73 12.44
CA LEU A 20 -51.86 -23.94 11.14
C LEU A 20 -51.01 -22.74 10.71
N TYR A 21 -51.49 -21.52 10.92
CA TYR A 21 -50.71 -20.31 10.67
C TYR A 21 -49.45 -20.26 11.55
N HIS A 22 -49.56 -20.56 12.84
CA HIS A 22 -48.40 -20.63 13.74
C HIS A 22 -47.41 -21.70 13.31
N LEU A 23 -47.89 -22.87 12.90
CA LEU A 23 -47.03 -23.94 12.42
C LEU A 23 -46.25 -23.51 11.17
N TYR A 24 -46.91 -22.84 10.22
CA TYR A 24 -46.24 -22.26 9.05
C TYR A 24 -45.21 -21.18 9.42
N ALA A 25 -45.57 -20.26 10.31
CA ALA A 25 -44.69 -19.18 10.74
C ALA A 25 -43.43 -19.74 11.42
N VAL A 26 -43.57 -20.72 12.31
CA VAL A 26 -42.45 -21.33 13.03
C VAL A 26 -41.60 -22.24 12.14
N ALA A 27 -42.24 -23.06 11.30
CA ALA A 27 -41.51 -24.03 10.48
C ALA A 27 -40.81 -23.40 9.27
N ILE A 28 -41.37 -22.32 8.70
CA ILE A 28 -40.91 -21.77 7.42
C ILE A 28 -40.60 -20.29 7.54
N GLY A 29 -41.54 -19.47 8.02
CA GLY A 29 -41.44 -18.00 7.98
C GLY A 29 -40.29 -17.42 8.81
N TYR A 30 -40.20 -17.75 10.10
CA TYR A 30 -39.13 -17.25 10.96
C TYR A 30 -37.75 -17.76 10.54
N PRO A 31 -37.57 -19.06 10.21
CA PRO A 31 -36.29 -19.55 9.70
C PRO A 31 -35.86 -18.89 8.39
N SER A 32 -36.78 -18.65 7.45
CA SER A 32 -36.44 -18.00 6.17
C SER A 32 -36.01 -16.55 6.37
N ALA A 33 -36.74 -15.80 7.20
CA ALA A 33 -36.40 -14.42 7.53
C ALA A 33 -35.05 -14.32 8.25
N ALA A 34 -34.78 -15.23 9.20
CA ALA A 34 -33.49 -15.28 9.88
C ALA A 34 -32.33 -15.60 8.91
N ARG A 35 -32.55 -16.49 7.94
CA ARG A 35 -31.55 -16.81 6.91
C ARG A 35 -31.26 -15.62 6.00
N GLU A 36 -32.29 -14.92 5.57
CA GLU A 36 -32.15 -13.73 4.73
C GLU A 36 -31.41 -12.59 5.45
N ALA A 37 -31.75 -12.34 6.71
CA ALA A 37 -31.05 -11.36 7.54
C ALA A 37 -29.55 -11.69 7.67
N ARG A 38 -29.21 -12.97 7.93
CA ARG A 38 -27.81 -13.44 8.00
C ARG A 38 -27.09 -13.26 6.67
N ALA A 39 -27.75 -13.57 5.55
CA ALA A 39 -27.17 -13.37 4.22
C ALA A 39 -26.86 -11.88 3.96
N GLY A 40 -27.76 -10.98 4.36
CA GLY A 40 -27.52 -9.54 4.30
C GLY A 40 -26.31 -9.09 5.14
N TYR A 41 -26.17 -9.61 6.37
CA TYR A 41 -25.00 -9.32 7.20
C TYR A 41 -23.69 -9.84 6.60
N ILE A 42 -23.70 -11.04 6.02
CA ILE A 42 -22.51 -11.59 5.35
C ILE A 42 -22.11 -10.69 4.18
N MET A 43 -23.07 -10.30 3.33
CA MET A 43 -22.79 -9.42 2.19
C MET A 43 -22.22 -8.06 2.65
N MET A 44 -22.77 -7.48 3.72
CA MET A 44 -22.24 -6.24 4.28
C MET A 44 -20.82 -6.42 4.84
N ALA A 45 -20.57 -7.52 5.55
CA ALA A 45 -19.24 -7.83 6.08
C ALA A 45 -18.20 -8.05 4.98
N GLU A 46 -18.56 -8.78 3.92
CA GLU A 46 -17.71 -8.98 2.74
C GLU A 46 -17.40 -7.65 2.04
N LYS A 47 -18.42 -6.80 1.86
CA LYS A 47 -18.25 -5.47 1.29
C LYS A 47 -17.29 -4.62 2.12
N THR A 48 -17.51 -4.51 3.43
CA THR A 48 -16.64 -3.73 4.33
C THR A 48 -15.21 -4.28 4.32
N THR A 49 -15.04 -5.60 4.28
CA THR A 49 -13.71 -6.24 4.19
C THR A 49 -13.01 -5.89 2.87
N ALA A 50 -13.74 -5.94 1.76
CA ALA A 50 -13.22 -5.57 0.44
C ALA A 50 -12.82 -4.09 0.37
N GLU A 51 -13.66 -3.20 0.89
CA GLU A 51 -13.37 -1.75 0.97
C GLU A 51 -12.15 -1.47 1.86
N ALA A 52 -12.03 -2.13 3.01
CA ALA A 52 -10.87 -2.00 3.89
C ALA A 52 -9.57 -2.48 3.21
N LYS A 53 -9.63 -3.59 2.47
CA LYS A 53 -8.49 -4.09 1.68
C LYS A 53 -8.10 -3.13 0.57
N ALA A 54 -9.07 -2.55 -0.14
CA ALA A 54 -8.80 -1.55 -1.17
C ALA A 54 -8.10 -0.32 -0.59
N ALA A 55 -8.60 0.21 0.53
CA ALA A 55 -8.00 1.36 1.21
C ALA A 55 -6.57 1.08 1.71
N GLU A 56 -6.30 -0.15 2.20
CA GLU A 56 -4.94 -0.53 2.59
C GLU A 56 -4.01 -0.66 1.38
N MET A 57 -4.47 -1.25 0.28
CA MET A 57 -3.67 -1.33 -0.95
C MET A 57 -3.34 0.05 -1.49
N GLU A 58 -4.26 1.01 -1.41
CA GLU A 58 -4.01 2.40 -1.79
C GLU A 58 -2.92 3.04 -0.91
N ARG A 59 -3.03 2.93 0.42
CA ARG A 59 -1.99 3.40 1.35
C ARG A 59 -0.61 2.82 1.04
N GLN A 60 -0.54 1.51 0.78
CA GLN A 60 0.72 0.85 0.45
C GLN A 60 1.28 1.31 -0.89
N ARG A 61 0.41 1.56 -1.88
CA ARG A 61 0.83 2.12 -3.18
C ARG A 61 1.36 3.54 -3.05
N ASP A 62 0.72 4.38 -2.25
CA ASP A 62 1.15 5.76 -2.04
C ASP A 62 2.49 5.81 -1.31
N ALA A 63 2.63 5.02 -0.23
CA ALA A 63 3.90 4.90 0.49
C ALA A 63 5.03 4.38 -0.40
N ALA A 64 4.75 3.39 -1.25
CA ALA A 64 5.72 2.89 -2.23
C ALA A 64 6.08 3.95 -3.27
N ALA A 65 5.10 4.70 -3.78
CA ALA A 65 5.33 5.77 -4.74
C ALA A 65 6.24 6.86 -4.15
N GLU A 66 5.95 7.32 -2.92
CA GLU A 66 6.76 8.31 -2.22
C GLU A 66 8.21 7.84 -2.02
N ALA A 67 8.40 6.59 -1.55
CA ALA A 67 9.72 6.02 -1.39
C ALA A 67 10.48 5.94 -2.73
N THR A 68 9.81 5.51 -3.80
CA THR A 68 10.47 5.44 -5.13
C THR A 68 10.86 6.82 -5.66
N GLU A 69 10.03 7.84 -5.45
CA GLU A 69 10.34 9.20 -5.87
C GLU A 69 11.50 9.79 -5.05
N GLU A 70 11.56 9.53 -3.75
CA GLU A 70 12.69 9.93 -2.93
C GLU A 70 13.99 9.23 -3.39
N HIS A 71 13.95 7.92 -3.61
CA HIS A 71 15.09 7.18 -4.14
C HIS A 71 15.54 7.70 -5.51
N ARG A 72 14.60 8.01 -6.41
CA ARG A 72 14.88 8.60 -7.73
C ARG A 72 15.56 9.96 -7.60
N LYS A 73 15.14 10.81 -6.66
CA LYS A 73 15.78 12.11 -6.39
C LYS A 73 17.20 11.93 -5.85
N ARG A 74 17.39 11.03 -4.89
CA ARG A 74 18.72 10.72 -4.32
C ARG A 74 19.67 10.17 -5.39
N LEU A 75 19.19 9.29 -6.27
CA LEU A 75 19.98 8.75 -7.37
C LEU A 75 20.44 9.86 -8.32
N LYS A 76 19.51 10.71 -8.77
CA LYS A 76 19.86 11.85 -9.65
C LYS A 76 20.85 12.81 -9.00
N ALA A 77 20.73 13.07 -7.70
CA ALA A 77 21.68 13.91 -6.98
C ALA A 77 23.06 13.26 -6.88
N ALA A 78 23.12 11.95 -6.64
CA ALA A 78 24.37 11.19 -6.63
C ALA A 78 25.03 11.17 -8.02
N GLU A 79 24.26 10.91 -9.09
CA GLU A 79 24.74 10.97 -10.48
C GLU A 79 25.28 12.36 -10.84
N ALA A 80 24.57 13.43 -10.46
CA ALA A 80 25.03 14.79 -10.70
C ALA A 80 26.31 15.12 -9.92
N SER A 81 26.42 14.67 -8.67
CA SER A 81 27.64 14.83 -7.87
C SER A 81 28.81 14.04 -8.45
N GLU A 82 28.56 12.83 -8.94
CA GLU A 82 29.59 12.01 -9.59
C GLU A 82 30.06 12.67 -10.88
N GLN A 83 29.13 13.17 -11.71
CA GLN A 83 29.49 13.86 -12.94
C GLN A 83 30.29 15.13 -12.65
N ALA A 84 29.88 15.95 -11.67
CA ALA A 84 30.63 17.14 -11.29
C ALA A 84 32.05 16.79 -10.78
N ALA A 85 32.20 15.70 -10.02
CA ALA A 85 33.51 15.21 -9.59
C ALA A 85 34.36 14.74 -10.78
N ARG A 86 33.77 14.03 -11.75
CA ARG A 86 34.45 13.62 -12.98
C ARG A 86 34.90 14.82 -13.81
N ASP A 87 34.05 15.83 -14.00
CA ASP A 87 34.37 17.04 -14.75
C ASP A 87 35.49 17.84 -14.08
N THR A 88 35.51 17.87 -12.74
CA THR A 88 36.58 18.49 -11.95
C THR A 88 37.89 17.74 -12.16
N LEU A 89 37.88 16.41 -12.03
CA LEU A 89 39.06 15.57 -12.25
C LEU A 89 39.60 15.72 -13.68
N GLU A 90 38.73 15.76 -14.69
CA GLU A 90 39.13 15.95 -16.08
C GLU A 90 39.80 17.32 -16.27
N THR A 91 39.26 18.37 -15.65
CA THR A 91 39.87 19.72 -15.66
C THR A 91 41.25 19.72 -14.98
N GLU A 92 41.37 19.05 -13.82
CA GLU A 92 42.65 18.92 -13.12
C GLU A 92 43.68 18.14 -13.95
N ILE A 93 43.28 17.05 -14.61
CA ILE A 93 44.14 16.28 -15.51
C ILE A 93 44.63 17.16 -16.65
N GLN A 94 43.74 17.89 -17.33
CA GLN A 94 44.12 18.78 -18.43
C GLN A 94 45.09 19.88 -17.97
N SER A 95 44.86 20.45 -16.79
CA SER A 95 45.76 21.44 -16.17
C SER A 95 47.13 20.85 -15.87
N HIS A 96 47.19 19.64 -15.27
CA HIS A 96 48.46 18.97 -14.98
C HIS A 96 49.21 18.56 -16.26
N GLU A 97 48.51 18.07 -17.29
CA GLU A 97 49.10 17.75 -18.59
C GLU A 97 49.70 18.99 -19.26
N LEU A 98 49.02 20.15 -19.17
CA LEU A 98 49.56 21.41 -19.66
C LEU A 98 50.87 21.76 -18.93
N GLN A 99 50.86 21.77 -17.60
CA GLN A 99 52.06 22.05 -16.79
C GLN A 99 53.22 21.10 -17.10
N LEU A 100 52.94 19.82 -17.32
CA LEU A 100 53.96 18.83 -17.70
C LEU A 100 54.51 19.11 -19.10
N SER A 101 53.64 19.45 -20.06
CA SER A 101 54.06 19.78 -21.42
C SER A 101 54.96 21.02 -21.49
N GLU A 102 54.64 22.07 -20.72
CA GLU A 102 55.47 23.28 -20.60
C GLU A 102 56.87 22.97 -20.06
N LYS A 103 56.97 21.98 -19.18
CA LYS A 103 58.23 21.47 -18.64
C LYS A 103 58.92 20.44 -19.53
N ASN A 104 58.49 20.27 -20.79
CA ASN A 104 58.95 19.21 -21.70
C ASN A 104 58.89 17.81 -21.09
N ARG A 105 57.92 17.58 -20.19
CA ARG A 105 57.75 16.35 -19.42
C ARG A 105 58.98 15.97 -18.58
N ALA A 106 59.88 16.92 -18.33
CA ALA A 106 61.04 16.73 -17.47
C ALA A 106 60.65 17.13 -16.03
N CYS A 107 60.34 16.14 -15.20
CA CYS A 107 60.22 16.33 -13.75
C CYS A 107 61.63 16.40 -13.12
N ALA A 108 62.34 17.50 -13.37
CA ALA A 108 63.64 17.74 -12.76
C ALA A 108 63.48 18.02 -11.25
N VAL A 109 64.25 17.31 -10.42
CA VAL A 109 64.31 17.52 -8.97
C VAL A 109 64.67 18.97 -8.69
N THR A 110 63.76 19.72 -8.07
CA THR A 110 64.00 21.12 -7.74
C THR A 110 64.95 21.22 -6.53
N ALA A 111 65.50 22.42 -6.30
CA ALA A 111 66.35 22.66 -5.13
C ALA A 111 65.61 22.38 -3.81
N ALA A 112 64.30 22.61 -3.77
CA ALA A 112 63.44 22.31 -2.63
C ALA A 112 63.27 20.79 -2.43
N ASP A 113 63.01 20.04 -3.51
CA ASP A 113 62.89 18.57 -3.46
C ASP A 113 64.19 17.93 -2.97
N ARG A 114 65.34 18.42 -3.46
CA ARG A 114 66.66 17.98 -3.03
C ARG A 114 66.90 18.28 -1.54
N GLN A 115 66.44 19.43 -1.06
CA GLN A 115 66.57 19.81 0.36
C GLN A 115 65.66 18.98 1.28
N TRP A 116 64.49 18.56 0.82
CA TRP A 116 63.61 17.64 1.55
C TRP A 116 64.23 16.24 1.68
N LEU A 117 64.75 15.69 0.57
CA LEU A 117 65.43 14.39 0.50
C LEU A 117 66.70 14.32 1.37
N LEU A 118 67.35 15.44 1.65
CA LEU A 118 68.55 15.49 2.49
C LEU A 118 68.25 15.68 3.98
N ARG A 119 66.99 15.97 4.35
CA ARG A 119 66.55 16.19 5.74
C ARG A 119 65.74 15.02 6.31
N HIS A 120 65.41 14.03 5.51
CA HIS A 120 64.76 12.76 5.89
C HIS A 120 65.62 11.60 5.39
#